data_AF-A0AAV6ZUL0-F1
#
_entry.id   AF-A0AAV6ZUL0-F1
#
_cell.length_a   1.000
_cell.length_b   1.000
_cell.length_c   1.000
_cell.angle_alpha   90.00
_cell.angle_beta   90.00
_cell.angle_gamma   90.00
#
_symmetry.space_group_name_H-M   'P 1'
#
loop_
_entity.id
_entity.type
_entity.pdbx_description
1 polymer ?
#
loop_
_entity_poly.entity_id
_entity_poly.type
_entity_poly.pdbx_seq_one_letter_code
_entity_poly.pdbx_strand_id
1 'polypeptide(L)'
;MPRFGKEYKMFSKIVPSLELDVTDLLSDSPRECVVCGTLATHECAECFLGVLLSDSGLKQYCRPCNERVHSHHKRKDHRPAPLKVPEGFHATSGKIPRETLELFAVLSIETSHYVSFVKYGAEKGSWMFFDSMADRFGSEKGYNIPRVTLCPEVATYLAAPLSDLTNHNPRDMKGVAKRLFCDAYMYMYQSKRMALYK
;
A
#
# COMPACT_ATOMS: atom_id res chain seq x y z
N MET A 1 6.77 -6.44 -6.70
CA MET A 1 6.14 -7.57 -5.98
C MET A 1 7.18 -8.57 -5.54
N PRO A 2 7.03 -9.26 -4.39
CA PRO A 2 8.02 -10.24 -3.92
C PRO A 2 8.16 -11.40 -4.92
N ARG A 3 9.35 -11.51 -5.52
CA ARG A 3 9.72 -12.51 -6.52
C ARG A 3 11.10 -13.02 -6.15
N PHE A 4 11.31 -14.33 -6.18
CA PHE A 4 12.56 -14.93 -5.71
C PHE A 4 12.98 -16.12 -6.57
N GLY A 5 14.16 -16.02 -7.19
CA GLY A 5 14.82 -17.14 -7.86
C GLY A 5 13.99 -17.79 -8.98
N LYS A 6 13.93 -19.13 -8.97
CA LYS A 6 13.25 -19.96 -9.99
C LYS A 6 11.72 -19.85 -9.93
N GLU A 7 11.18 -19.49 -8.77
CA GLU A 7 9.75 -19.24 -8.60
C GLU A 7 9.48 -17.76 -8.87
N TYR A 8 9.03 -17.47 -10.10
CA TYR A 8 8.78 -16.11 -10.59
C TYR A 8 7.86 -15.25 -9.71
N LYS A 9 7.12 -15.83 -8.75
CA LYS A 9 6.22 -15.15 -7.80
C LYS A 9 6.28 -15.87 -6.43
N MET A 10 6.51 -15.13 -5.34
CA MET A 10 6.52 -15.71 -3.98
C MET A 10 5.13 -15.92 -3.39
N PHE A 11 4.14 -15.13 -3.83
CA PHE A 11 2.76 -15.19 -3.35
C PHE A 11 1.81 -15.37 -4.52
N SER A 12 0.83 -16.26 -4.36
CA SER A 12 -0.19 -16.53 -5.37
C SER A 12 -1.25 -15.43 -5.48
N LYS A 13 -1.39 -14.62 -4.43
CA LYS A 13 -2.34 -13.52 -4.33
C LYS A 13 -1.78 -12.44 -3.42
N ILE A 14 -1.80 -11.20 -3.87
CA ILE A 14 -1.46 -10.03 -3.06
C ILE A 14 -2.59 -9.02 -3.22
N VAL A 15 -3.08 -8.50 -2.10
CA VAL A 15 -4.14 -7.48 -2.07
C VAL A 15 -3.49 -6.12 -1.86
N PRO A 16 -3.58 -5.18 -2.82
CA PRO A 16 -3.06 -3.84 -2.61
C PRO A 16 -3.94 -3.07 -1.64
N SER A 17 -3.34 -2.16 -0.88
CA SER A 17 -4.10 -1.12 -0.20
C SER A 17 -4.52 -0.05 -1.23
N LEU A 18 -5.76 0.43 -1.17
CA LEU A 18 -6.20 1.52 -2.06
C LEU A 18 -5.55 2.86 -1.69
N GLU A 19 -5.24 3.01 -0.41
CA GLU A 19 -4.51 4.15 0.13
C GLU A 19 -3.30 3.63 0.91
N LEU A 20 -2.18 4.32 0.77
CA LEU A 20 -0.94 4.01 1.48
C LEU A 20 -0.60 5.22 2.35
N ASP A 21 -0.67 5.05 3.66
CA ASP A 21 -0.21 6.04 4.61
C ASP A 21 1.32 5.92 4.78
N VAL A 22 2.04 6.95 4.35
CA VAL A 22 3.50 6.99 4.41
C VAL A 22 4.01 7.91 5.49
N THR A 23 3.13 8.54 6.28
CA THR A 23 3.48 9.57 7.28
C THR A 23 4.63 9.13 8.16
N ASP A 24 4.50 7.94 8.74
CA ASP A 24 5.45 7.44 9.74
C ASP A 24 6.75 6.91 9.11
N LEU A 25 6.81 6.81 7.77
CA LEU A 25 7.98 6.38 7.00
C LEU A 25 8.83 7.57 6.51
N LEU A 26 8.29 8.79 6.51
CA LEU A 26 9.01 9.99 6.12
C LEU A 26 10.02 10.39 7.21
N SER A 27 11.22 10.81 6.82
CA SER A 27 12.31 11.12 7.77
C SER A 27 12.06 12.40 8.57
N ASP A 28 11.43 13.40 7.96
CA ASP A 28 11.21 14.74 8.50
C ASP A 28 9.69 15.04 8.63
N SER A 29 8.90 14.05 9.02
CA SER A 29 7.47 14.23 9.29
C SER A 29 7.21 14.31 10.80
N PRO A 30 6.27 15.15 11.25
CA PRO A 30 5.74 15.01 12.59
C PRO A 30 4.97 13.68 12.68
N ARG A 31 5.16 12.92 13.76
CA ARG A 31 4.53 11.61 13.93
C ARG A 31 3.79 11.51 15.26
N GLU A 32 2.75 10.67 15.32
CA GLU A 32 1.90 10.53 16.50
C GLU A 32 2.46 9.49 17.47
N CYS A 33 2.41 9.82 18.77
CA CYS A 33 2.69 8.87 19.82
C CYS A 33 1.63 7.78 19.83
N VAL A 34 2.04 6.52 19.71
CA VAL A 34 1.12 5.36 19.66
C VAL A 34 0.32 5.13 20.96
N VAL A 35 0.64 5.86 22.04
CA VAL A 35 -0.01 5.72 23.36
C VAL A 35 -1.03 6.82 23.61
N CYS A 36 -0.69 8.09 23.32
CA CYS A 36 -1.52 9.24 23.66
C CYS A 36 -1.91 10.14 22.46
N GLY A 37 -1.41 9.85 21.26
CA GLY A 37 -1.68 10.62 20.04
C GLY A 37 -0.93 11.96 19.92
N THR A 38 -0.23 12.42 20.96
CA THR A 38 0.57 13.67 20.89
C THR A 38 1.83 13.48 20.06
N LEU A 39 2.56 14.56 19.76
CA LEU A 39 3.83 14.52 19.03
C LEU A 39 4.84 13.51 19.62
N ALA A 40 5.25 12.55 18.79
CA ALA A 40 6.31 11.61 19.10
C ALA A 40 7.68 12.26 18.94
N THR A 41 8.59 11.92 19.85
CA THR A 41 9.98 12.39 19.85
C THR A 41 10.99 11.26 19.88
N HIS A 42 10.53 10.01 20.08
CA HIS A 42 11.36 8.82 20.11
C HIS A 42 10.70 7.70 19.33
N GLU A 43 11.50 6.83 18.72
CA GLU A 43 11.06 5.56 18.14
C GLU A 43 11.87 4.41 18.73
N CYS A 44 11.28 3.21 18.76
CA CYS A 44 11.95 2.02 19.27
C CYS A 44 11.71 0.84 18.33
N ALA A 45 12.74 0.46 17.57
CA ALA A 45 12.69 -0.69 16.66
C ALA A 45 12.46 -2.02 17.40
N GLU A 46 12.97 -2.16 18.62
CA GLU A 46 12.78 -3.36 19.43
C GLU A 46 11.32 -3.49 19.90
N CYS A 47 10.65 -2.37 20.20
CA CYS A 47 9.21 -2.38 20.48
C CYS A 47 8.39 -2.81 19.27
N PHE A 48 8.85 -2.51 18.04
CA PHE A 48 8.18 -2.93 16.81
C PHE A 48 8.17 -4.45 16.63
N LEU A 49 9.22 -5.14 17.09
CA LEU A 49 9.30 -6.61 17.07
C LEU A 49 8.44 -7.27 18.17
N GLY A 50 7.93 -6.49 19.13
CA GLY A 50 7.17 -7.00 20.28
C GLY A 50 5.68 -7.24 19.97
N VAL A 51 5.18 -8.41 20.35
CA VAL A 51 3.78 -8.87 20.12
C VAL A 51 2.73 -8.09 20.94
N LEU A 52 3.11 -7.36 22.00
CA LEU A 52 2.14 -6.80 22.95
C LEU A 52 1.54 -5.44 22.56
N LEU A 53 2.07 -4.78 21.53
CA LEU A 53 1.54 -3.50 21.01
C LEU A 53 0.93 -3.71 19.61
N SER A 54 0.36 -4.89 19.36
CA SER A 54 0.10 -5.50 18.04
C SER A 54 -0.97 -4.86 17.15
N ASP A 55 -1.33 -3.61 17.36
CA ASP A 55 -1.99 -2.85 16.31
C ASP A 55 -0.86 -2.22 15.47
N SER A 56 -0.69 -2.80 14.29
CA SER A 56 0.36 -2.60 13.30
C SER A 56 0.92 -1.17 13.22
N GLY A 57 2.24 -1.05 13.13
CA GLY A 57 2.91 0.23 12.85
C GLY A 57 4.20 0.41 13.63
N LEU A 58 5.04 1.35 13.16
CA LEU A 58 6.25 1.76 13.84
C LEU A 58 5.95 2.22 15.27
N LYS A 59 6.84 1.92 16.21
CA LYS A 59 6.61 2.20 17.63
C LYS A 59 7.29 3.48 18.05
N GLN A 60 6.46 4.52 18.18
CA GLN A 60 6.90 5.89 18.37
C GLN A 60 6.18 6.52 19.55
N TYR A 61 6.90 7.30 20.34
CA TYR A 61 6.46 7.76 21.63
C TYR A 61 6.80 9.22 21.84
N CYS A 62 5.91 9.95 22.49
CA CYS A 62 6.31 11.18 23.18
C CYS A 62 7.20 10.80 24.37
N ARG A 63 7.96 11.76 24.89
CA ARG A 63 8.94 11.50 25.97
C ARG A 63 8.33 10.81 27.22
N PRO A 64 7.20 11.27 27.81
CA PRO A 64 6.63 10.60 28.98
C PRO A 64 6.17 9.17 28.69
N CYS A 65 5.55 8.93 27.53
CA CYS A 65 5.11 7.60 27.13
C CYS A 65 6.31 6.69 26.87
N ASN A 66 7.40 7.21 26.30
CA ASN A 66 8.63 6.46 26.11
C ASN A 66 9.18 5.94 27.45
N GLU A 67 9.31 6.83 28.44
CA GLU A 67 9.80 6.47 29.79
C GLU A 67 8.90 5.43 30.45
N ARG A 68 7.57 5.60 30.37
CA ARG A 68 6.60 4.67 30.96
C ARG A 68 6.57 3.30 30.28
N VAL A 69 6.68 3.25 28.95
CA VAL A 69 6.67 1.98 28.20
C VAL A 69 7.94 1.18 28.49
N HIS A 70 9.08 1.85 28.57
CA HIS A 70 10.38 1.23 28.81
C HIS A 70 10.74 1.06 30.29
N SER A 71 9.92 1.52 31.24
CA SER A 71 10.07 1.10 32.65
C SER A 71 9.66 -0.36 32.89
N HIS A 72 8.93 -0.95 31.95
CA HIS A 72 8.47 -2.33 32.06
C HIS A 72 9.63 -3.31 31.93
N HIS A 73 9.69 -4.32 32.80
CA HIS A 73 10.79 -5.29 32.87
C HIS A 73 11.15 -5.96 31.53
N LYS A 74 10.17 -6.20 30.65
CA LYS A 74 10.39 -6.76 29.30
C LYS A 74 10.98 -5.78 28.26
N ARG A 75 11.03 -4.48 28.56
CA ARG A 75 11.39 -3.41 27.60
C ARG A 75 12.45 -2.44 28.13
N LYS A 76 12.90 -2.61 29.38
CA LYS A 76 13.91 -1.77 30.03
C LYS A 76 15.26 -1.74 29.30
N ASP A 77 15.56 -2.82 28.58
CA ASP A 77 16.83 -2.98 27.87
C ASP A 77 16.74 -2.52 26.41
N HIS A 78 15.55 -2.13 25.94
CA HIS A 78 15.39 -1.57 24.61
C HIS A 78 16.10 -0.22 24.50
N ARG A 79 16.51 0.13 23.29
CA ARG A 79 17.20 1.39 22.99
C ARG A 79 16.35 2.28 22.07
N PRO A 80 15.48 3.14 22.63
CA PRO A 80 14.78 4.14 21.83
C PRO A 80 15.76 5.13 21.20
N ALA A 81 15.53 5.45 19.92
CA ALA A 81 16.25 6.48 19.18
C ALA A 81 15.41 7.77 19.10
N PRO A 82 16.04 8.96 19.14
CA PRO A 82 15.33 10.21 18.96
C PRO A 82 14.81 10.36 17.52
N LEU A 83 13.60 10.87 17.37
CA LEU A 83 13.02 11.26 16.09
C LEU A 83 13.40 12.70 15.75
N LYS A 84 13.61 12.99 14.46
CA LYS A 84 13.75 14.36 13.97
C LYS A 84 12.37 15.01 13.86
N VAL A 85 12.13 16.00 14.73
CA VAL A 85 10.89 16.79 14.71
C VAL A 85 11.11 18.01 13.81
N PRO A 86 10.22 18.28 12.82
CA PRO A 86 10.34 19.46 11.97
C PRO A 86 10.21 20.77 12.76
N GLU A 87 10.94 21.80 12.33
CA GLU A 87 10.84 23.14 12.93
C GLU A 87 9.40 23.66 12.88
N GLY A 88 8.89 24.15 14.01
CA GLY A 88 7.53 24.65 14.16
C GLY A 88 6.49 23.62 14.65
N PHE A 89 6.85 22.35 14.78
CA PHE A 89 6.02 21.36 15.48
C PHE A 89 6.40 21.27 16.96
N HIS A 90 5.39 21.40 17.82
CA HIS A 90 5.49 21.29 19.28
C HIS A 90 4.43 20.32 19.80
N ALA A 91 4.54 19.90 21.06
CA ALA A 91 3.60 18.95 21.65
C ALA A 91 2.13 19.45 21.66
N THR A 92 1.93 20.76 21.53
CA THR A 92 0.62 21.44 21.44
C THR A 92 0.16 21.68 20.00
N SER A 93 0.97 21.36 18.99
CA SER A 93 0.60 21.46 17.58
C SER A 93 -0.50 20.44 17.32
N GLY A 94 -1.75 20.91 17.22
CA GLY A 94 -2.99 20.15 17.26
C GLY A 94 -2.98 18.76 16.60
N LYS A 95 -3.62 18.62 15.44
CA LYS A 95 -3.66 17.33 14.73
C LYS A 95 -2.41 17.17 13.88
N ILE A 96 -1.74 16.02 13.99
CA ILE A 96 -0.56 15.72 13.17
C ILE A 96 -1.02 15.44 11.74
N PRO A 97 -0.44 16.11 10.72
CA PRO A 97 -0.80 15.87 9.33
C PRO A 97 -0.46 14.43 8.93
N ARG A 98 -1.32 13.82 8.12
CA ARG A 98 -1.08 12.49 7.53
C ARG A 98 -0.82 12.64 6.04
N GLU A 99 0.29 12.07 5.58
CA GLU A 99 0.65 11.99 4.17
C GLU A 99 0.21 10.64 3.61
N THR A 100 -0.82 10.68 2.77
CA THR A 100 -1.39 9.49 2.14
C THR A 100 -1.25 9.55 0.62
N LEU A 101 -0.94 8.39 0.04
CA LEU A 101 -0.89 8.17 -1.40
C LEU A 101 -2.08 7.30 -1.80
N GLU A 102 -2.60 7.47 -3.01
CA GLU A 102 -3.62 6.61 -3.57
C GLU A 102 -3.04 5.68 -4.64
N LEU A 103 -3.53 4.44 -4.68
CA LEU A 103 -3.25 3.52 -5.77
C LEU A 103 -3.93 4.03 -7.04
N PHE A 104 -3.14 4.31 -8.08
CA PHE A 104 -3.65 4.80 -9.35
C PHE A 104 -3.38 3.86 -10.53
N ALA A 105 -2.36 2.99 -10.43
CA ALA A 105 -2.11 1.99 -11.46
C ALA A 105 -1.52 0.70 -10.91
N VAL A 106 -1.83 -0.40 -11.59
CA VAL A 106 -1.25 -1.73 -11.35
C VAL A 106 -0.72 -2.26 -12.67
N LEU A 107 0.58 -2.49 -12.74
CA LEU A 107 1.18 -3.25 -13.84
C LEU A 107 1.13 -4.74 -13.47
N SER A 108 0.56 -5.56 -14.34
CA SER A 108 0.44 -7.01 -14.15
C SER A 108 1.16 -7.76 -15.26
N ILE A 109 1.67 -8.95 -14.95
CA ILE A 109 2.34 -9.84 -15.90
C ILE A 109 1.89 -11.28 -15.69
N GLU A 110 1.35 -11.84 -16.76
CA GLU A 110 1.13 -13.28 -16.89
C GLU A 110 2.15 -13.80 -17.89
N THR A 111 2.98 -14.76 -17.44
CA THR A 111 4.14 -15.31 -18.17
C THR A 111 5.08 -14.23 -18.71
N SER A 112 4.88 -13.75 -19.93
CA SER A 112 5.71 -12.77 -20.63
C SER A 112 4.95 -11.51 -21.07
N HIS A 113 3.63 -11.45 -20.87
CA HIS A 113 2.79 -10.37 -21.39
C HIS A 113 2.38 -9.40 -20.29
N TYR A 114 2.78 -8.14 -20.44
CA TYR A 114 2.41 -7.05 -19.54
C TYR A 114 1.07 -6.43 -19.94
N VAL A 115 0.24 -6.20 -18.94
CA VAL A 115 -1.02 -5.46 -19.03
C VAL A 115 -1.13 -4.48 -17.87
N SER A 116 -1.97 -3.47 -17.98
CA SER A 116 -2.14 -2.49 -16.91
C SER A 116 -3.59 -2.30 -16.51
N PHE A 117 -3.77 -2.02 -15.23
CA PHE A 117 -4.99 -1.49 -14.66
C PHE A 117 -4.73 -0.05 -14.27
N VAL A 118 -5.63 0.86 -14.64
CA VAL A 118 -5.48 2.29 -14.35
C VAL A 118 -6.78 2.80 -13.73
N LYS A 119 -6.65 3.50 -12.62
CA LYS A 119 -7.75 4.24 -11.98
C LYS A 119 -7.88 5.59 -12.69
N TYR A 120 -9.07 5.87 -13.24
CA TYR A 120 -9.29 7.04 -14.09
C TYR A 120 -10.18 8.12 -13.46
N GLY A 121 -10.72 7.85 -12.28
CA GLY A 121 -11.62 8.75 -11.56
C GLY A 121 -11.60 8.48 -10.07
N ALA A 122 -12.21 9.39 -9.30
CA ALA A 122 -12.27 9.28 -7.85
C ALA A 122 -13.22 8.16 -7.36
N GLU A 123 -14.20 7.77 -8.18
CA GLU A 123 -15.16 6.74 -7.81
C GLU A 123 -14.48 5.37 -7.69
N LYS A 124 -15.00 4.55 -6.77
CA LYS A 124 -14.44 3.20 -6.52
C LYS A 124 -14.41 2.34 -7.79
N GLY A 125 -15.44 2.46 -8.63
CA GLY A 125 -15.61 1.72 -9.88
C GLY A 125 -14.79 2.22 -11.07
N SER A 126 -14.05 3.34 -10.93
CA SER A 126 -13.35 3.98 -12.05
C SER A 126 -12.04 3.27 -12.41
N TRP A 127 -12.14 2.01 -12.85
CA TRP A 127 -11.01 1.20 -13.30
C TRP A 127 -11.11 0.87 -14.79
N MET A 128 -9.98 0.98 -15.48
CA MET A 128 -9.81 0.50 -16.85
C MET A 128 -8.68 -0.51 -16.92
N PHE A 129 -8.81 -1.43 -17.87
CA PHE A 129 -7.84 -2.44 -18.22
C PHE A 129 -7.30 -2.17 -19.62
N PHE A 130 -5.99 -2.14 -19.76
CA PHE A 130 -5.28 -1.93 -21.00
C PHE A 130 -4.44 -3.15 -21.37
N ASP A 131 -4.68 -3.64 -22.58
CA ASP A 131 -3.90 -4.71 -23.21
C ASP A 131 -3.33 -4.20 -24.54
N SER A 132 -1.99 -4.16 -24.63
CA SER A 132 -1.25 -3.68 -25.79
C SER A 132 -1.31 -4.61 -27.00
N MET A 133 -1.66 -5.88 -26.79
CA MET A 133 -1.74 -6.92 -27.82
C MET A 133 -3.08 -7.66 -27.72
N ALA A 134 -4.16 -6.92 -27.46
CA ALA A 134 -5.49 -7.48 -27.24
C ALA A 134 -6.05 -8.25 -28.45
N ASP A 135 -5.63 -7.85 -29.65
CA ASP A 135 -6.01 -8.48 -30.91
C ASP A 135 -4.88 -8.28 -31.95
N ARG A 136 -4.97 -8.95 -33.10
CA ARG A 136 -3.97 -8.87 -34.18
C ARG A 136 -4.64 -8.81 -35.55
N PHE A 137 -4.27 -7.80 -36.34
CA PHE A 137 -4.62 -7.76 -37.75
C PHE A 137 -3.58 -8.50 -38.58
N GLY A 138 -4.00 -9.53 -39.32
CA GLY A 138 -3.13 -10.28 -40.24
C GLY A 138 -2.11 -11.21 -39.54
N SER A 139 -1.26 -11.86 -40.35
CA SER A 139 -0.22 -12.80 -39.89
C SER A 139 1.17 -12.16 -39.95
N GLU A 140 2.05 -12.58 -40.86
CA GLU A 140 3.48 -12.22 -40.87
C GLU A 140 3.76 -10.71 -41.02
N LYS A 141 2.99 -10.01 -41.84
CA LYS A 141 3.06 -8.54 -41.99
C LYS A 141 1.98 -7.81 -41.18
N GLY A 142 1.41 -8.52 -40.21
CA GLY A 142 0.35 -8.00 -39.35
C GLY A 142 0.87 -7.07 -38.25
N TYR A 143 -0.06 -6.46 -37.53
CA TYR A 143 0.22 -5.60 -36.38
C TYR A 143 -0.76 -5.86 -35.24
N ASN A 144 -0.35 -5.52 -34.03
CA ASN A 144 -1.19 -5.66 -32.84
C ASN A 144 -2.21 -4.52 -32.77
N ILE A 145 -3.41 -4.83 -32.29
CA ILE A 145 -4.47 -3.87 -32.03
C ILE A 145 -4.60 -3.74 -30.50
N PRO A 146 -4.25 -2.60 -29.90
CA PRO A 146 -4.40 -2.39 -28.48
C PRO A 146 -5.88 -2.19 -28.11
N ARG A 147 -6.24 -2.53 -26.86
CA ARG A 147 -7.60 -2.30 -26.35
C ARG A 147 -7.56 -1.74 -24.94
N VAL A 148 -8.42 -0.74 -24.71
CA VAL A 148 -8.78 -0.24 -23.38
C VAL A 148 -10.22 -0.67 -23.13
N THR A 149 -10.46 -1.29 -21.98
CA THR A 149 -11.80 -1.74 -21.55
C THR A 149 -12.06 -1.27 -20.13
N LEU A 150 -13.31 -0.92 -19.82
CA LEU A 150 -13.70 -0.66 -18.43
C LEU A 150 -13.76 -1.99 -17.67
N CYS A 151 -13.28 -1.99 -16.43
CA CYS A 151 -13.29 -3.17 -15.56
C CYS A 151 -13.80 -2.83 -14.15
N PRO A 152 -15.05 -2.34 -14.00
CA PRO A 152 -15.60 -1.93 -12.72
C PRO A 152 -15.69 -3.10 -11.71
N GLU A 153 -15.70 -4.35 -12.17
CA GLU A 153 -15.69 -5.53 -11.31
C GLU A 153 -14.48 -5.60 -10.39
N VAL A 154 -13.34 -5.01 -10.79
CA VAL A 154 -12.13 -4.90 -9.98
C VAL A 154 -12.42 -4.21 -8.64
N ALA A 155 -13.25 -3.16 -8.67
CA ALA A 155 -13.59 -2.38 -7.48
C ALA A 155 -14.34 -3.20 -6.43
N THR A 156 -15.19 -4.13 -6.87
CA THR A 156 -15.93 -5.03 -5.98
C THR A 156 -14.99 -5.88 -5.14
N TYR A 157 -13.93 -6.40 -5.77
CA TYR A 157 -12.91 -7.18 -5.07
C TYR A 157 -12.02 -6.29 -4.21
N LEU A 158 -11.59 -5.12 -4.69
CA LEU A 158 -10.77 -4.20 -3.89
C LEU A 158 -11.49 -3.66 -2.64
N ALA A 159 -12.82 -3.63 -2.66
CA ALA A 159 -13.65 -3.24 -1.51
C ALA A 159 -13.99 -4.41 -0.56
N ALA A 160 -13.68 -5.66 -0.93
CA ALA A 160 -14.00 -6.82 -0.13
C ALA A 160 -13.03 -6.98 1.07
N PRO A 161 -13.51 -7.51 2.21
CA PRO A 161 -12.65 -7.84 3.35
C PRO A 161 -11.48 -8.76 2.95
N LEU A 162 -10.32 -8.57 3.59
CA LEU A 162 -9.14 -9.42 3.33
C LEU A 162 -9.41 -10.90 3.59
N SER A 163 -10.24 -11.25 4.58
CA SER A 163 -10.68 -12.62 4.87
C SER A 163 -11.34 -13.27 3.66
N ASP A 164 -12.22 -12.52 3.00
CA ASP A 164 -13.03 -13.01 1.89
C ASP A 164 -12.15 -13.17 0.66
N LEU A 165 -11.30 -12.18 0.38
CA LEU A 165 -10.33 -12.22 -0.71
C LEU A 165 -9.32 -13.33 -0.55
N THR A 166 -8.87 -13.63 0.67
CA THR A 166 -7.89 -14.70 0.94
C THR A 166 -8.45 -16.05 0.51
N ASN A 167 -9.67 -16.36 0.95
CA ASN A 167 -10.35 -17.64 0.68
C ASN A 167 -10.98 -17.72 -0.71
N HIS A 168 -11.15 -16.59 -1.41
CA HIS A 168 -11.75 -16.58 -2.74
C HIS A 168 -10.91 -17.34 -3.77
N ASN A 169 -11.50 -18.25 -4.54
CA ASN A 169 -10.80 -18.92 -5.62
C ASN A 169 -10.55 -17.91 -6.77
N PRO A 170 -9.29 -17.67 -7.19
CA PRO A 170 -9.00 -16.72 -8.26
C PRO A 170 -9.69 -17.02 -9.60
N ARG A 171 -10.08 -18.28 -9.85
CA ARG A 171 -10.81 -18.68 -11.07
C ARG A 171 -12.25 -18.16 -11.10
N ASP A 172 -12.82 -17.87 -9.93
CA ASP A 172 -14.20 -17.40 -9.79
C ASP A 172 -14.26 -15.86 -9.79
N MET A 173 -13.11 -15.18 -9.88
CA MET A 173 -13.03 -13.74 -10.03
C MET A 173 -13.56 -13.33 -11.41
N LYS A 174 -14.47 -12.35 -11.42
CA LYS A 174 -15.10 -11.85 -12.64
C LYS A 174 -14.09 -11.10 -13.52
N GLY A 175 -14.26 -11.24 -14.83
CA GLY A 175 -13.55 -10.47 -15.83
C GLY A 175 -12.03 -10.58 -15.68
N VAL A 176 -11.38 -9.42 -15.66
CA VAL A 176 -9.91 -9.33 -15.60
C VAL A 176 -9.37 -9.23 -14.16
N ALA A 177 -10.24 -9.22 -13.14
CA ALA A 177 -9.87 -8.94 -11.76
C ALA A 177 -8.79 -9.88 -11.21
N LYS A 178 -8.83 -11.17 -11.57
CA LYS A 178 -7.80 -12.16 -11.22
C LYS A 178 -6.38 -11.64 -11.50
N ARG A 179 -6.17 -11.00 -12.66
CA ARG A 179 -4.84 -10.55 -13.08
C ARG A 179 -4.29 -9.46 -12.15
N LEU A 180 -5.14 -8.59 -11.61
CA LEU A 180 -4.72 -7.56 -10.66
C LEU A 180 -4.19 -8.16 -9.34
N PHE A 181 -4.81 -9.22 -8.84
CA PHE A 181 -4.45 -9.81 -7.54
C PHE A 181 -3.36 -10.91 -7.63
N CYS A 182 -3.37 -11.68 -8.72
CA CYS A 182 -2.49 -12.85 -8.88
C CYS A 182 -1.29 -12.58 -9.81
N ASP A 183 -1.38 -11.57 -10.68
CA ASP A 183 -0.37 -11.28 -11.70
C ASP A 183 0.32 -9.94 -11.50
N ALA A 184 0.02 -9.21 -10.42
CA ALA A 184 0.65 -7.92 -10.15
C ALA A 184 2.19 -8.00 -10.17
N TYR A 185 2.78 -7.02 -10.83
CA TYR A 185 4.21 -6.80 -10.95
C TYR A 185 4.62 -5.55 -10.18
N MET A 186 3.91 -4.45 -10.41
CA MET A 186 4.10 -3.16 -9.74
C MET A 186 2.76 -2.54 -9.33
N TYR A 187 2.74 -1.96 -8.13
CA TYR A 187 1.69 -1.05 -7.67
C TYR A 187 2.24 0.36 -7.67
N MET A 188 1.52 1.27 -8.30
CA MET A 188 1.93 2.66 -8.45
C MET A 188 0.98 3.53 -7.62
N TYR A 189 1.58 4.29 -6.70
CA TYR A 189 0.87 5.19 -5.81
C TYR A 189 1.26 6.63 -6.12
N GLN A 190 0.33 7.56 -5.96
CA GLN A 190 0.56 8.98 -6.18
C GLN A 190 -0.10 9.82 -5.10
N SER A 191 0.34 11.07 -4.93
CA SER A 191 -0.39 12.03 -4.10
C SER A 191 -1.78 12.29 -4.72
N LYS A 192 -2.82 12.35 -3.89
CA LYS A 192 -4.18 12.74 -4.31
C LYS A 192 -4.23 14.10 -5.01
N ARG A 193 -3.23 14.96 -4.79
CA ARG A 193 -3.11 16.28 -5.43
C ARG A 193 -2.69 16.20 -6.90
N MET A 194 -2.17 15.05 -7.35
CA MET A 194 -1.67 14.79 -8.70
C MET A 194 -2.70 14.08 -9.60
N ALA A 195 -3.90 13.77 -9.10
CA ALA A 195 -4.95 13.19 -9.93
C ALA A 195 -5.29 14.16 -11.08
N LEU A 196 -5.17 13.66 -12.32
CA LEU A 196 -5.35 14.44 -13.55
C LEU A 196 -6.75 15.04 -13.69
N TYR A 197 -7.73 14.51 -12.95
CA TYR A 197 -9.12 14.95 -12.94
C TYR A 197 -9.59 15.13 -11.50
N LYS A 198 -10.19 16.29 -11.21
CA LYS A 198 -10.84 16.62 -9.93
C LYS A 198 -12.32 16.29 -9.96
#